data_AF-A0A544ZEA7-F1
#
_entry.id   AF-A0A544ZEA7-F1
#
_cell.length_a   1.000
_cell.length_b   1.000
_cell.length_c   1.000
_cell.angle_alpha   90.00
_cell.angle_beta   90.00
_cell.angle_gamma   90.00
#
_symmetry.space_group_name_H-M   'P 1'
#
loop_
_entity.id
_entity.type
_entity.pdbx_description
1 polymer ?
#
loop_
_entity_poly.entity_id
_entity_poly.type
_entity_poly.pdbx_seq_one_letter_code
_entity_poly.pdbx_strand_id
1 'polypeptide(L)'
;MSFGDDRQEPESGRGPLRKSLVIGGLVVVLLAGLGVAAWPFYEHSRWPLPPPVTSAPPTGRMSVFLCADGSDEYAPNCLYGAATADDRRKIEAVLRSLPELRGLSFETKEQAYEKFRKSARDDPAGLEFVRKTRADEMLDSYQGALGPGDWEAIRLRIDDLRGVLATGIYGDSLWRGVADIGIALCPEIGSDFPRCLGRERVSEEEKAAVLDRIRDLDGVKAVYFEDAAHARVNRRRIYWEADAKDLDPRTLPEAFYVAFDRPPAKAEMEKIFGRVPGVAQVVSVS
;
A
#
# COMPACT_ATOMS: atom_id res chain seq x y z
N MET A 1 -61.08 -31.01 79.81
CA MET A 1 -60.00 -31.44 78.90
C MET A 1 -58.84 -30.48 79.18
N SER A 2 -57.89 -30.65 80.11
CA SER A 2 -57.10 -31.75 80.70
C SER A 2 -56.14 -32.48 79.78
N PHE A 3 -54.89 -32.51 80.26
CA PHE A 3 -53.65 -33.17 79.80
C PHE A 3 -52.96 -32.48 78.61
N GLY A 4 -51.69 -32.13 78.65
CA GLY A 4 -50.54 -32.65 79.42
C GLY A 4 -49.41 -32.71 78.40
N ASP A 5 -48.38 -31.88 78.56
CA ASP A 5 -47.01 -32.31 78.90
C ASP A 5 -46.41 -33.27 77.87
N ASP A 6 -45.37 -32.82 77.16
CA ASP A 6 -44.08 -33.49 77.29
C ASP A 6 -42.97 -32.73 76.57
N ARG A 7 -41.92 -32.48 77.36
CA ARG A 7 -40.58 -32.09 76.96
C ARG A 7 -40.01 -33.09 75.96
N GLN A 8 -39.25 -32.57 74.99
CA GLN A 8 -37.99 -33.18 74.56
C GLN A 8 -37.13 -32.12 73.85
N GLU A 9 -36.17 -31.54 74.56
CA GLU A 9 -34.86 -31.31 73.95
C GLU A 9 -34.16 -32.68 73.91
N PRO A 10 -33.48 -33.01 72.80
CA PRO A 10 -32.03 -32.98 72.94
C PRO A 10 -31.26 -32.55 71.67
N GLU A 11 -30.01 -32.20 71.96
CA GLU A 11 -28.81 -32.35 71.13
C GLU A 11 -28.41 -31.26 70.11
N SER A 12 -27.58 -30.37 70.65
CA SER A 12 -26.39 -29.78 70.06
C SER A 12 -25.62 -30.75 69.13
N GLY A 13 -25.97 -30.75 67.84
CA GLY A 13 -25.13 -31.25 66.76
C GLY A 13 -24.16 -30.18 66.25
N ARG A 14 -22.96 -30.12 66.83
CA ARG A 14 -21.82 -29.42 66.23
C ARG A 14 -21.44 -30.14 64.93
N GLY A 15 -21.54 -29.44 63.80
CA GLY A 15 -20.80 -29.83 62.60
C GLY A 15 -21.21 -29.11 61.32
N PRO A 16 -20.66 -27.91 61.07
CA PRO A 16 -20.40 -27.51 59.70
C PRO A 16 -18.93 -27.13 59.57
N LEU A 17 -18.21 -27.78 58.67
CA LEU A 17 -17.06 -27.27 57.90
C LEU A 17 -16.18 -28.45 57.48
N ARG A 18 -16.49 -29.03 56.33
CA ARG A 18 -15.52 -29.61 55.40
C ARG A 18 -16.30 -30.30 54.29
N LYS A 19 -16.58 -29.58 53.20
CA LYS A 19 -16.84 -30.10 51.84
C LYS A 19 -17.15 -28.95 50.87
N SER A 20 -16.25 -27.97 50.74
CA SER A 20 -16.37 -26.92 49.70
C SER A 20 -15.05 -26.58 48.99
N LEU A 21 -13.96 -27.34 49.21
CA LEU A 21 -12.65 -27.03 48.63
C LEU A 21 -12.29 -27.86 47.39
N VAL A 22 -13.10 -28.84 46.98
CA VAL A 22 -12.77 -29.68 45.81
C VAL A 22 -13.41 -29.16 44.51
N ILE A 23 -14.53 -28.42 44.59
CA ILE A 23 -15.19 -27.87 43.40
C ILE A 23 -14.53 -26.56 42.92
N GLY A 24 -13.94 -25.76 43.82
CA GLY A 24 -13.23 -24.53 43.47
C GLY A 24 -11.91 -24.77 42.71
N GLY A 25 -11.20 -25.87 43.00
CA GLY A 25 -9.94 -26.20 42.33
C GLY A 25 -10.11 -26.59 40.86
N LEU A 26 -11.20 -27.27 40.51
CA LEU A 26 -11.43 -27.74 39.14
C LEU A 26 -11.79 -26.60 38.18
N VAL A 27 -12.51 -25.57 38.66
CA VAL A 27 -12.88 -24.38 37.87
C VAL A 27 -11.66 -23.49 37.57
N VAL A 28 -10.74 -23.33 38.53
CA VAL A 28 -9.52 -22.53 38.32
C VAL A 28 -8.57 -23.21 37.33
N VAL A 29 -8.43 -24.54 37.36
CA VAL A 29 -7.59 -25.27 36.40
C VAL A 29 -8.18 -25.27 35.00
N LEU A 30 -9.51 -25.36 34.85
CA LEU A 30 -10.16 -25.25 33.53
C LEU A 30 -10.07 -23.83 32.94
N LEU A 31 -10.22 -22.78 33.75
CA LEU A 31 -10.05 -21.39 33.29
C LEU A 31 -8.59 -21.06 32.96
N ALA A 32 -7.63 -21.56 33.75
CA ALA A 32 -6.20 -21.42 33.44
C ALA A 32 -5.80 -22.21 32.18
N GLY A 33 -6.31 -23.43 32.01
CA GLY A 33 -6.07 -24.27 30.83
C GLY A 33 -6.67 -23.69 29.54
N LEU A 34 -7.87 -23.10 29.61
CA LEU A 34 -8.48 -22.39 28.48
C LEU A 34 -7.73 -21.10 28.15
N GLY A 35 -7.21 -20.37 29.15
CA GLY A 35 -6.38 -19.18 28.92
C GLY A 35 -5.09 -19.49 28.15
N VAL A 36 -4.38 -20.56 28.51
CA VAL A 36 -3.13 -20.96 27.84
C VAL A 36 -3.38 -21.54 26.45
N ALA A 37 -4.45 -22.32 26.25
CA ALA A 37 -4.79 -22.87 24.94
C ALA A 37 -5.39 -21.83 23.98
N ALA A 38 -6.11 -20.84 24.48
CA ALA A 38 -6.67 -19.75 23.67
C ALA A 38 -5.64 -18.69 23.30
N TRP A 39 -4.55 -18.56 24.08
CA TRP A 39 -3.52 -17.54 23.86
C TRP A 39 -2.86 -17.62 22.46
N PRO A 40 -2.41 -18.79 21.96
CA PRO A 40 -1.87 -18.90 20.61
C PRO A 40 -2.90 -18.56 19.52
N PHE A 41 -4.17 -18.93 19.70
CA PHE A 41 -5.23 -18.56 18.74
C PHE A 41 -5.54 -17.08 18.77
N TYR A 42 -5.51 -16.46 19.96
CA TYR A 42 -5.67 -15.03 20.14
C TYR A 42 -4.51 -14.26 19.51
N GLU A 43 -3.27 -14.67 19.75
CA GLU A 43 -2.09 -14.12 19.08
C GLU A 43 -2.18 -14.30 17.58
N HIS A 44 -2.57 -15.48 17.08
CA HIS A 44 -2.71 -15.74 15.65
C HIS A 44 -3.81 -14.88 15.01
N SER A 45 -4.94 -14.67 15.70
CA SER A 45 -6.04 -13.80 15.23
C SER A 45 -5.65 -12.33 15.12
N ARG A 46 -4.58 -11.93 15.81
CA ARG A 46 -4.04 -10.58 15.73
C ARG A 46 -3.14 -10.40 14.51
N TRP A 47 -2.64 -11.46 13.88
CA TRP A 47 -1.78 -11.31 12.71
C TRP A 47 -2.50 -10.59 11.57
N PRO A 48 -1.77 -9.74 10.82
CA PRO A 48 -2.31 -9.10 9.64
C PRO A 48 -2.80 -10.15 8.64
N LEU A 49 -3.83 -9.80 7.89
CA LEU A 49 -4.38 -10.65 6.84
C LEU A 49 -3.33 -10.84 5.73
N PRO A 50 -3.32 -12.00 5.04
CA PRO A 50 -2.51 -12.17 3.85
C PRO A 50 -3.01 -11.22 2.74
N PRO A 51 -2.17 -10.88 1.76
CA PRO A 51 -2.60 -10.10 0.61
C PRO A 51 -3.80 -10.74 -0.10
N PRO A 52 -4.71 -9.93 -0.65
CA PRO A 52 -5.84 -10.47 -1.39
C PRO A 52 -5.34 -11.26 -2.60
N VAL A 53 -5.92 -12.44 -2.83
CA VAL A 53 -5.58 -13.31 -3.98
C VAL A 53 -6.23 -12.80 -5.29
N THR A 54 -6.84 -11.62 -5.29
CA THR A 54 -7.69 -11.18 -6.41
C THR A 54 -6.86 -10.79 -7.64
N SER A 55 -7.05 -11.56 -8.71
CA SER A 55 -6.54 -11.30 -10.05
C SER A 55 -7.38 -10.24 -10.77
N ALA A 56 -7.57 -9.05 -10.18
CA ALA A 56 -8.30 -7.98 -10.86
C ALA A 56 -7.68 -7.76 -12.26
N PRO A 57 -8.49 -7.54 -13.32
CA PRO A 57 -7.97 -7.39 -14.67
C PRO A 57 -6.86 -6.34 -14.71
N PRO A 58 -5.80 -6.52 -15.51
CA PRO A 58 -4.77 -5.51 -15.62
C PRO A 58 -5.41 -4.24 -16.19
N THR A 59 -5.60 -3.24 -15.34
CA THR A 59 -5.92 -1.86 -15.68
C THR A 59 -4.74 -1.00 -15.34
N GLY A 60 -4.62 0.15 -15.98
CA GLY A 60 -3.49 1.02 -15.78
C GLY A 60 -3.70 2.43 -16.29
N ARG A 61 -2.60 3.16 -16.32
CA ARG A 61 -2.52 4.53 -16.83
C ARG A 61 -1.37 4.63 -17.82
N MET A 62 -1.54 5.51 -18.78
CA MET A 62 -0.57 5.80 -19.82
C MET A 62 -0.32 7.29 -19.87
N SER A 63 0.95 7.66 -20.04
CA SER A 63 1.43 9.00 -20.33
C SER A 63 2.25 8.94 -21.60
N VAL A 64 1.84 9.66 -22.65
CA VAL A 64 2.60 9.80 -23.89
C VAL A 64 3.21 11.19 -23.91
N PHE A 65 4.51 11.28 -23.65
CA PHE A 65 5.24 12.54 -23.61
C PHE A 65 5.63 12.97 -25.02
N LEU A 66 5.38 14.24 -25.35
CA LEU A 66 5.67 14.79 -26.66
C LEU A 66 7.08 15.35 -26.72
N CYS A 67 7.67 15.32 -27.91
CA CYS A 67 8.92 16.02 -28.19
C CYS A 67 8.75 17.52 -27.91
N ALA A 68 9.75 18.12 -27.24
CA ALA A 68 9.93 19.54 -27.05
C ALA A 68 11.15 20.06 -27.84
N ASP A 69 11.32 21.38 -27.93
CA ASP A 69 12.53 21.94 -28.53
C ASP A 69 13.75 21.62 -27.65
N GLY A 70 14.84 21.17 -28.28
CA GLY A 70 16.02 20.70 -27.55
C GLY A 70 15.83 19.34 -26.87
N SER A 71 14.80 18.58 -27.26
CA SER A 71 14.71 17.15 -26.89
C SER A 71 15.98 16.42 -27.28
N ASP A 72 16.31 15.39 -26.49
CA ASP A 72 17.54 14.61 -26.61
C ASP A 72 17.82 14.16 -28.06
N GLU A 73 19.05 14.35 -28.51
CA GLU A 73 19.52 13.90 -29.83
C GLU A 73 19.40 12.38 -30.00
N TYR A 74 19.34 11.64 -28.88
CA TYR A 74 19.18 10.19 -28.85
C TYR A 74 17.73 9.73 -29.03
N ALA A 75 16.75 10.62 -29.17
CA ALA A 75 15.35 10.27 -29.46
C ALA A 75 15.05 10.44 -30.96
N PRO A 76 15.04 9.35 -31.77
CA PRO A 76 14.91 9.46 -33.23
C PRO A 76 13.63 10.17 -33.69
N ASN A 77 12.55 10.04 -32.93
CA ASN A 77 11.26 10.67 -33.23
C ASN A 77 11.22 12.17 -32.96
N CYS A 78 12.24 12.69 -32.27
CA CYS A 78 12.39 14.10 -31.91
C CYS A 78 13.47 14.84 -32.71
N LEU A 79 14.12 14.18 -33.68
CA LEU A 79 15.15 14.79 -34.54
C LEU A 79 14.68 16.04 -35.29
N TYR A 80 13.37 16.22 -35.43
CA TYR A 80 12.75 17.36 -36.10
C TYR A 80 12.24 18.44 -35.13
N GLY A 81 12.63 18.38 -33.85
CA GLY A 81 12.24 19.34 -32.82
C GLY A 81 10.91 19.02 -32.15
N ALA A 82 10.26 20.05 -31.61
CA ALA A 82 8.98 19.90 -30.92
C ALA A 82 7.87 19.28 -31.78
N ALA A 83 6.96 18.56 -31.14
CA ALA A 83 5.79 17.96 -31.80
C ALA A 83 4.90 19.03 -32.45
N THR A 84 4.71 18.91 -33.77
CA THR A 84 3.89 19.86 -34.53
C THR A 84 2.40 19.68 -34.23
N ALA A 85 1.56 20.61 -34.71
CA ALA A 85 0.11 20.44 -34.64
C ALA A 85 -0.37 19.22 -35.45
N ASP A 86 0.34 18.86 -36.54
CA ASP A 86 0.02 17.68 -37.33
C ASP A 86 0.42 16.39 -36.64
N ASP A 87 1.60 16.36 -36.02
CA ASP A 87 2.06 15.23 -35.20
C ASP A 87 1.06 14.97 -34.07
N ARG A 88 0.65 16.01 -33.33
CA ARG A 88 -0.36 15.91 -32.27
C ARG A 88 -1.68 15.30 -32.74
N ARG A 89 -2.20 15.73 -33.90
CA ARG A 89 -3.43 15.15 -34.47
C ARG A 89 -3.27 13.67 -34.82
N LYS A 90 -2.13 13.28 -35.39
CA LYS A 90 -1.83 11.89 -35.73
C LYS A 90 -1.69 11.03 -34.49
N ILE A 91 -0.95 11.50 -33.49
CA ILE A 91 -0.81 10.83 -32.19
C ILE A 91 -2.18 10.63 -31.56
N GLU A 92 -2.97 11.70 -31.43
CA GLU A 92 -4.31 11.62 -30.87
C GLU A 92 -5.24 10.65 -31.62
N ALA A 93 -5.17 10.62 -32.95
CA ALA A 93 -5.93 9.67 -33.76
C ALA A 93 -5.52 8.22 -33.50
N VAL A 94 -4.21 7.95 -33.37
CA VAL A 94 -3.70 6.62 -33.03
C VAL A 94 -4.14 6.23 -31.62
N LEU A 95 -4.00 7.11 -30.64
CA LEU A 95 -4.42 6.84 -29.26
C LEU A 95 -5.91 6.53 -29.18
N ARG A 96 -6.76 7.33 -29.83
CA ARG A 96 -8.22 7.09 -29.88
C ARG A 96 -8.62 5.82 -30.62
N SER A 97 -7.72 5.25 -31.44
CA SER A 97 -7.95 3.96 -32.12
C SER A 97 -7.65 2.74 -31.26
N LEU A 98 -7.07 2.92 -30.06
CA LEU A 98 -6.70 1.82 -29.17
C LEU A 98 -7.96 1.28 -28.46
N PRO A 99 -8.30 -0.02 -28.63
CA PRO A 99 -9.46 -0.61 -27.97
C PRO A 99 -9.33 -0.67 -26.44
N GLU A 100 -8.11 -0.64 -25.92
CA GLU A 100 -7.82 -0.65 -24.47
C GLU A 100 -8.07 0.71 -23.81
N LEU A 101 -8.09 1.81 -24.59
CA LEU A 101 -8.15 3.16 -24.03
C LEU A 101 -9.55 3.48 -23.51
N ARG A 102 -9.63 3.84 -22.22
CA ARG A 102 -10.88 4.15 -21.50
C ARG A 102 -11.12 5.64 -21.31
N GLY A 103 -10.11 6.46 -21.55
CA GLY A 103 -10.18 7.91 -21.51
C GLY A 103 -8.89 8.51 -22.02
N LEU A 104 -8.98 9.70 -22.61
CA LEU A 104 -7.84 10.45 -23.14
C LEU A 104 -8.01 11.92 -22.78
N SER A 105 -6.97 12.51 -22.22
CA SER A 105 -6.89 13.95 -21.98
C SER A 105 -5.51 14.47 -22.35
N PHE A 106 -5.45 15.64 -22.96
CA PHE A 106 -4.20 16.34 -23.15
C PHE A 106 -3.84 17.12 -21.88
N GLU A 107 -2.60 17.00 -21.44
CA GLU A 107 -2.03 17.70 -20.29
C GLU A 107 -0.90 18.60 -20.80
N THR A 108 -1.03 19.92 -20.61
CA THR A 108 0.03 20.86 -20.97
C THR A 108 1.17 20.79 -19.95
N LYS A 109 2.37 21.21 -20.33
CA LYS A 109 3.51 21.31 -19.42
C LYS A 109 3.22 22.13 -18.15
N GLU A 110 2.42 23.20 -18.23
CA GLU A 110 2.01 23.99 -17.05
C GLU A 110 1.07 23.20 -16.14
N GLN A 111 0.14 22.42 -16.72
CA GLN A 111 -0.75 21.54 -15.96
C GLN A 111 0.04 20.42 -15.29
N ALA A 112 1.00 19.82 -16.00
CA ALA A 112 1.92 18.82 -15.48
C ALA A 112 2.75 19.39 -14.31
N TYR A 113 3.31 20.60 -14.46
CA TYR A 113 4.04 21.28 -13.40
C TYR A 113 3.17 21.54 -12.16
N GLU A 114 1.94 22.01 -12.36
CA GLU A 114 1.00 22.26 -11.26
C GLU A 114 0.61 20.97 -10.52
N LYS A 115 0.40 19.88 -11.26
CA LYS A 115 0.14 18.56 -10.69
C LYS A 115 1.34 18.03 -9.93
N PHE A 116 2.54 18.16 -10.49
CA PHE A 116 3.80 17.79 -9.83
C PHE A 116 4.03 18.59 -8.54
N ARG A 117 3.79 19.91 -8.57
CA ARG A 117 3.82 20.77 -7.39
C ARG A 117 2.82 20.32 -6.33
N LYS A 118 1.60 19.95 -6.73
CA LYS A 118 0.56 19.45 -5.82
C LYS A 118 0.95 18.11 -5.20
N SER A 119 1.45 17.15 -5.98
CA SER A 119 1.86 15.84 -5.45
C SER A 119 3.03 15.93 -4.49
N ALA A 120 3.90 16.92 -4.67
CA ALA A 120 5.03 17.17 -3.78
C ALA A 120 4.66 17.91 -2.50
N ARG A 121 3.46 18.49 -2.34
CA ARG A 121 3.15 19.41 -1.21
C ARG A 121 3.45 18.83 0.16
N ASP A 122 3.24 17.53 0.32
CA ASP A 122 3.38 16.84 1.60
C ASP A 122 4.72 16.07 1.70
N ASP A 123 5.58 16.14 0.68
CA ASP A 123 6.88 15.47 0.64
C ASP A 123 8.02 16.51 0.57
N PRO A 124 8.80 16.71 1.66
CA PRO A 124 9.92 17.65 1.67
C PRO A 124 10.96 17.41 0.56
N ALA A 125 11.24 16.16 0.21
CA ALA A 125 12.17 15.83 -0.87
C ALA A 125 11.57 16.18 -2.23
N GLY A 126 10.29 15.84 -2.44
CA GLY A 126 9.51 16.27 -3.58
C GLY A 126 9.46 17.80 -3.72
N LEU A 127 9.28 18.55 -2.62
CA LEU A 127 9.29 20.02 -2.62
C LEU A 127 10.64 20.58 -3.04
N GLU A 128 11.73 19.98 -2.57
CA GLU A 128 13.08 20.37 -3.00
C GLU A 128 13.26 20.13 -4.50
N PHE A 129 12.80 18.98 -5.00
CA PHE A 129 12.86 18.67 -6.42
C PHE A 129 12.02 19.66 -7.25
N VAL A 130 10.76 19.91 -6.86
CA VAL A 130 9.89 20.93 -7.49
C VAL A 130 10.53 22.31 -7.50
N ARG A 131 11.23 22.72 -6.43
CA ARG A 131 11.90 24.04 -6.39
C ARG A 131 13.05 24.15 -7.41
N LYS A 132 13.68 23.03 -7.75
CA LYS A 132 14.77 22.96 -8.73
C LYS A 132 14.26 22.77 -10.15
N THR A 133 13.02 22.32 -10.31
CA THR A 133 12.39 22.09 -11.60
C THR A 133 11.63 23.32 -12.06
N ARG A 134 11.81 23.72 -13.32
CA ARG A 134 11.03 24.79 -13.93
C ARG A 134 9.87 24.21 -14.75
N ALA A 135 8.82 25.01 -14.94
CA ALA A 135 7.66 24.59 -15.74
C ALA A 135 8.01 24.34 -17.22
N ASP A 136 9.02 25.03 -17.76
CA ASP A 136 9.53 24.80 -19.13
C ASP A 136 10.31 23.49 -19.28
N GLU A 137 10.68 22.84 -18.17
CA GLU A 137 11.31 21.51 -18.16
C GLU A 137 10.27 20.37 -18.13
N MET A 138 8.98 20.70 -17.96
CA MET A 138 7.89 19.74 -18.12
C MET A 138 7.56 19.55 -19.59
N LEU A 139 7.01 18.37 -19.92
CA LEU A 139 6.61 18.02 -21.28
C LEU A 139 5.09 18.04 -21.40
N ASP A 140 4.61 18.52 -22.55
CA ASP A 140 3.23 18.27 -22.97
C ASP A 140 3.03 16.76 -23.11
N SER A 141 1.86 16.26 -22.71
CA SER A 141 1.58 14.84 -22.77
C SER A 141 0.12 14.50 -23.02
N TYR A 142 -0.13 13.32 -23.57
CA TYR A 142 -1.45 12.70 -23.52
C TYR A 142 -1.52 11.73 -22.34
N GLN A 143 -2.53 11.92 -21.51
CA GLN A 143 -2.83 11.08 -20.35
C GLN A 143 -4.02 10.18 -20.68
N GLY A 144 -3.95 8.91 -20.32
CA GLY A 144 -5.04 7.97 -20.56
C GLY A 144 -5.17 6.87 -19.52
N ALA A 145 -6.39 6.37 -19.36
CA ALA A 145 -6.67 5.16 -18.59
C ALA A 145 -6.70 3.97 -19.54
N LEU A 146 -6.06 2.86 -19.17
CA LEU A 146 -5.98 1.64 -19.94
C LEU A 146 -6.79 0.53 -19.26
N GLY A 147 -7.56 -0.19 -20.07
CA GLY A 147 -8.11 -1.49 -19.72
C GLY A 147 -7.12 -2.63 -20.02
N PRO A 148 -7.60 -3.88 -19.88
CA PRO A 148 -6.80 -5.06 -20.22
C PRO A 148 -6.43 -5.10 -21.71
N GLY A 149 -5.19 -5.49 -22.00
CA GLY A 149 -4.71 -5.72 -23.36
C GLY A 149 -3.19 -5.92 -23.40
N ASP A 150 -2.63 -5.92 -24.61
CA ASP A 150 -1.19 -6.04 -24.84
C ASP A 150 -0.52 -4.66 -24.76
N TRP A 151 -0.12 -4.27 -23.55
CA TRP A 151 0.45 -2.94 -23.31
C TRP A 151 1.84 -2.76 -23.93
N GLU A 152 2.60 -3.83 -24.19
CA GLU A 152 3.87 -3.73 -24.91
C GLU A 152 3.64 -3.40 -26.38
N ALA A 153 2.71 -4.11 -27.03
CA ALA A 153 2.36 -3.79 -28.42
C ALA A 153 1.82 -2.36 -28.55
N ILE A 154 1.01 -1.90 -27.58
CA ILE A 154 0.54 -0.51 -27.52
C ILE A 154 1.72 0.46 -27.40
N ARG A 155 2.63 0.23 -26.44
CA ARG A 155 3.80 1.09 -26.23
C ARG A 155 4.66 1.19 -27.48
N LEU A 156 5.04 0.04 -28.07
CA LEU A 156 5.87 0.00 -29.27
C LEU A 156 5.22 0.72 -30.45
N ARG A 157 3.90 0.58 -30.61
CA ARG A 157 3.15 1.29 -31.66
C ARG A 157 3.12 2.81 -31.45
N ILE A 158 3.05 3.27 -30.20
CA ILE A 158 3.03 4.72 -29.88
C ILE A 158 4.44 5.30 -29.97
N ASP A 159 5.43 4.59 -29.45
CA ASP A 159 6.84 5.01 -29.44
C ASP A 159 7.45 5.07 -30.85
N ASP A 160 6.81 4.52 -31.88
CA ASP A 160 7.23 4.69 -33.29
C ASP A 160 6.66 5.96 -33.94
N LEU A 161 5.78 6.69 -33.25
CA LEU A 161 5.16 7.89 -33.81
C LEU A 161 6.12 9.08 -33.73
N ARG A 162 6.28 9.78 -34.86
CA ARG A 162 6.94 11.08 -34.91
C ARG A 162 6.29 12.04 -33.89
N GLY A 163 7.13 12.77 -33.16
CA GLY A 163 6.69 13.74 -32.15
C GLY A 163 6.41 13.11 -30.77
N VAL A 164 6.57 11.80 -30.61
CA VAL A 164 6.57 11.13 -29.30
C VAL A 164 8.00 11.01 -28.79
N LEU A 165 8.25 11.53 -27.58
CA LEU A 165 9.53 11.35 -26.88
C LEU A 165 9.58 9.99 -26.18
N ALA A 166 8.55 9.69 -25.39
CA ALA A 166 8.48 8.46 -24.61
C ALA A 166 7.04 8.15 -24.18
N THR A 167 6.73 6.87 -24.02
CA THR A 167 5.47 6.40 -23.46
C THR A 167 5.71 5.69 -22.12
N GLY A 168 5.15 6.24 -21.05
CA GLY A 168 5.10 5.60 -19.74
C GLY A 168 3.77 4.86 -19.57
N ILE A 169 3.83 3.55 -19.30
CA ILE A 169 2.64 2.75 -18.93
C ILE A 169 2.84 2.21 -17.53
N TYR A 170 1.85 2.43 -16.67
CA TYR A 170 1.84 1.98 -15.28
C TYR A 170 0.56 1.21 -15.00
N GLY A 171 0.68 -0.04 -14.56
CA GLY A 171 -0.46 -0.80 -14.09
C GLY A 171 -0.95 -0.31 -12.73
N ASP A 172 -2.19 -0.64 -12.42
CA ASP A 172 -2.78 -0.39 -11.11
C ASP A 172 -2.24 -1.37 -10.07
N SER A 173 -1.97 -0.84 -8.87
CA SER A 173 -1.61 -1.62 -7.70
C SER A 173 -2.70 -2.62 -7.34
N LEU A 174 -2.32 -3.82 -6.91
CA LEU A 174 -3.23 -4.83 -6.34
C LEU A 174 -3.99 -4.30 -5.11
N TRP A 175 -3.45 -3.26 -4.47
CA TRP A 175 -4.03 -2.65 -3.28
C TRP A 175 -5.09 -1.60 -3.58
N ARG A 176 -5.26 -1.18 -4.85
CA ARG A 176 -6.27 -0.19 -5.25
C ARG A 176 -7.67 -0.68 -4.84
N GLY A 177 -8.35 0.10 -4.01
CA GLY A 177 -9.68 -0.24 -3.48
C GLY A 177 -9.71 -1.32 -2.41
N VAL A 178 -8.55 -1.85 -2.00
CA VAL A 178 -8.39 -2.82 -0.90
C VAL A 178 -7.91 -2.13 0.37
N ALA A 179 -6.97 -1.20 0.23
CA ALA A 179 -6.37 -0.44 1.31
C ALA A 179 -6.30 1.04 0.94
N ASP A 180 -6.15 1.90 1.95
CA ASP A 180 -6.08 3.36 1.79
C ASP A 180 -4.64 3.87 1.92
N ILE A 181 -3.81 3.20 2.73
CA ILE A 181 -2.39 3.50 2.90
C ILE A 181 -1.55 2.23 2.86
N GLY A 182 -0.32 2.37 2.41
CA GLY A 182 0.77 1.41 2.59
C GLY A 182 1.85 2.01 3.50
N ILE A 183 2.33 1.23 4.46
CA ILE A 183 3.45 1.57 5.34
C ILE A 183 4.58 0.64 4.95
N ALA A 184 5.47 1.13 4.08
CA ALA A 184 6.60 0.37 3.59
C ALA A 184 7.71 0.35 4.63
N LEU A 185 8.30 -0.82 4.83
CA LEU A 185 9.37 -1.04 5.79
C LEU A 185 10.73 -0.97 5.10
N CYS A 186 11.80 -0.79 5.88
CA CYS A 186 13.15 -0.76 5.34
C CYS A 186 13.50 -2.11 4.67
N PRO A 187 13.85 -2.11 3.37
CA PRO A 187 14.27 -3.31 2.66
C PRO A 187 15.68 -3.72 3.11
N GLU A 188 16.15 -4.87 2.62
CA GLU A 188 17.44 -5.42 3.02
C GLU A 188 18.62 -4.69 2.38
N ILE A 189 18.51 -4.26 1.12
CA ILE A 189 19.56 -3.52 0.41
C ILE A 189 19.00 -2.41 -0.47
N GLY A 190 19.86 -1.46 -0.84
CA GLY A 190 19.68 -0.63 -2.02
C GLY A 190 18.45 0.27 -2.00
N SER A 191 18.09 0.77 -0.82
CA SER A 191 16.89 1.58 -0.72
C SER A 191 17.17 3.02 -1.14
N ASP A 192 16.41 3.52 -2.11
CA ASP A 192 16.31 4.96 -2.38
C ASP A 192 15.59 5.71 -1.24
N PHE A 193 15.17 5.00 -0.18
CA PHE A 193 14.58 5.59 1.02
C PHE A 193 15.69 6.19 1.90
N PRO A 194 15.78 7.54 2.02
CA PRO A 194 16.85 8.17 2.78
C PRO A 194 16.95 7.71 4.24
N ARG A 195 15.83 7.23 4.79
CA ARG A 195 15.71 6.76 6.19
C ARG A 195 16.29 5.38 6.44
N CYS A 196 16.47 4.59 5.40
CA CYS A 196 17.02 3.24 5.50
C CYS A 196 18.49 3.18 5.05
N LEU A 197 19.09 4.32 4.69
CA LEU A 197 20.50 4.39 4.33
C LEU A 197 21.39 3.91 5.47
N GLY A 198 22.24 2.92 5.18
CA GLY A 198 23.16 2.32 6.15
C GLY A 198 22.49 1.43 7.20
N ARG A 199 21.21 1.10 7.03
CA ARG A 199 20.49 0.17 7.91
C ARG A 199 20.38 -1.21 7.28
N GLU A 200 20.25 -2.21 8.14
CA GLU A 200 19.83 -3.55 7.76
C GLU A 200 18.30 -3.59 7.54
N ARG A 201 17.82 -4.73 7.05
CA ARG A 201 16.38 -5.03 6.95
C ARG A 201 15.68 -4.78 8.28
N VAL A 202 14.43 -4.31 8.21
CA VAL A 202 13.56 -4.20 9.39
C VAL A 202 13.55 -5.50 10.22
N SER A 203 13.70 -5.38 11.55
CA SER A 203 13.66 -6.52 12.45
C SER A 203 12.22 -6.96 12.74
N GLU A 204 12.02 -8.19 13.24
CA GLU A 204 10.69 -8.66 13.66
C GLU A 204 10.11 -7.84 14.84
N GLU A 205 10.97 -7.32 15.71
CA GLU A 205 10.55 -6.42 16.79
C GLU A 205 10.06 -5.07 16.25
N GLU A 206 10.78 -4.49 15.27
CA GLU A 206 10.37 -3.26 14.61
C GLU A 206 9.05 -3.46 13.83
N LYS A 207 8.89 -4.60 13.14
CA LYS A 207 7.61 -4.97 12.49
C LYS A 207 6.47 -5.03 13.50
N ALA A 208 6.67 -5.69 14.63
CA ALA A 208 5.67 -5.79 15.68
C ALA A 208 5.28 -4.42 16.23
N ALA A 209 6.27 -3.54 16.46
CA ALA A 209 6.02 -2.17 16.92
C ALA A 209 5.22 -1.33 15.91
N VAL A 210 5.48 -1.48 14.60
CA VAL A 210 4.67 -0.84 13.55
C VAL A 210 3.24 -1.37 13.58
N LEU A 211 3.06 -2.69 13.68
CA LEU A 211 1.75 -3.31 13.72
C LEU A 211 0.93 -2.90 14.94
N ASP A 212 1.54 -2.87 16.12
CA ASP A 212 0.88 -2.38 17.34
C ASP A 212 0.47 -0.91 17.18
N ARG A 213 1.34 -0.08 16.59
CA ARG A 213 1.01 1.31 16.31
C ARG A 213 -0.16 1.48 15.33
N ILE A 214 -0.32 0.57 14.36
CA ILE A 214 -1.48 0.53 13.45
C ILE A 214 -2.74 0.16 14.24
N ARG A 215 -2.68 -0.84 15.12
CA ARG A 215 -3.84 -1.28 15.92
C ARG A 215 -4.35 -0.21 16.89
N ASP A 216 -3.48 0.70 17.31
CA ASP A 216 -3.83 1.85 18.14
C ASP A 216 -4.53 2.99 17.37
N LEU A 217 -4.71 2.86 16.06
CA LEU A 217 -5.42 3.85 15.25
C LEU A 217 -6.93 3.63 15.29
N ASP A 218 -7.67 4.72 15.41
CA ASP A 218 -9.13 4.70 15.27
C ASP A 218 -9.56 4.40 13.82
N GLY A 219 -10.64 3.64 13.68
CA GLY A 219 -11.28 3.40 12.38
C GLY A 219 -10.53 2.46 11.46
N VAL A 220 -9.54 1.69 11.95
CA VAL A 220 -8.92 0.60 11.18
C VAL A 220 -9.91 -0.53 11.00
N LYS A 221 -10.22 -0.83 9.73
CA LYS A 221 -11.11 -1.92 9.33
C LYS A 221 -10.35 -3.22 9.09
N ALA A 222 -9.19 -3.13 8.47
CA ALA A 222 -8.34 -4.29 8.17
C ALA A 222 -6.87 -3.88 8.06
N VAL A 223 -5.98 -4.80 8.44
CA VAL A 223 -4.54 -4.69 8.24
C VAL A 223 -4.09 -5.91 7.44
N TYR A 224 -3.39 -5.66 6.34
CA TYR A 224 -2.78 -6.69 5.51
C TYR A 224 -1.27 -6.57 5.58
N PHE A 225 -0.56 -7.68 5.40
CA PHE A 225 0.90 -7.69 5.31
C PHE A 225 1.34 -8.21 3.96
N GLU A 226 2.07 -7.38 3.23
CA GLU A 226 2.74 -7.72 1.98
C GLU A 226 4.18 -8.11 2.26
N ASP A 227 4.52 -9.38 2.02
CA ASP A 227 5.91 -9.83 2.03
C ASP A 227 6.63 -9.44 0.73
N ALA A 228 7.96 -9.62 0.70
CA ALA A 228 8.77 -9.28 -0.48
C ALA A 228 8.40 -10.09 -1.74
N ALA A 229 7.88 -11.31 -1.58
CA ALA A 229 7.47 -12.14 -2.71
C ALA A 229 6.20 -11.60 -3.37
N HIS A 230 5.20 -11.21 -2.57
CA HIS A 230 3.99 -10.56 -3.06
C HIS A 230 4.28 -9.15 -3.59
N ALA A 231 5.14 -8.38 -2.91
CA ALA A 231 5.58 -7.06 -3.39
C ALA A 231 6.19 -7.15 -4.80
N ARG A 232 6.92 -8.23 -5.12
CA ARG A 232 7.46 -8.47 -6.47
C ARG A 232 6.37 -8.66 -7.50
N VAL A 233 5.33 -9.43 -7.19
CA VAL A 233 4.17 -9.63 -8.06
C VAL A 233 3.46 -8.29 -8.30
N ASN A 234 3.21 -7.53 -7.24
CA ASN A 234 2.58 -6.22 -7.35
C ASN A 234 3.45 -5.23 -8.16
N ARG A 235 4.76 -5.20 -7.93
CA ARG A 235 5.69 -4.30 -8.64
C ARG A 235 5.75 -4.61 -10.14
N ARG A 236 5.75 -5.88 -10.54
CA ARG A 236 5.67 -6.31 -11.95
C ARG A 236 4.36 -5.96 -12.65
N ARG A 237 3.29 -5.79 -11.87
CA ARG A 237 2.01 -5.31 -12.38
C ARG A 237 2.04 -3.81 -12.58
N ILE A 238 2.58 -3.07 -11.60
CA ILE A 238 2.62 -1.60 -11.65
C ILE A 238 3.63 -1.12 -12.69
N TYR A 239 4.84 -1.67 -12.69
CA TYR A 239 5.87 -1.36 -13.67
C TYR A 239 5.86 -2.46 -14.70
N TRP A 240 5.57 -2.09 -15.94
CA TRP A 240 5.51 -3.03 -17.04
C TRP A 240 6.79 -3.89 -17.13
N GLU A 241 6.63 -5.15 -17.57
CA GLU A 241 7.59 -6.24 -17.34
C GLU A 241 9.04 -5.97 -17.73
N ALA A 242 9.30 -5.15 -18.76
CA ALA A 242 10.66 -4.86 -19.21
C ALA A 242 11.53 -4.27 -18.09
N ASP A 243 10.95 -3.40 -17.26
CA ASP A 243 11.65 -2.75 -16.14
C ASP A 243 11.65 -3.61 -14.86
N ALA A 244 10.84 -4.67 -14.83
CA ALA A 244 10.54 -5.44 -13.62
C ALA A 244 11.11 -6.88 -13.61
N LYS A 245 11.73 -7.33 -14.71
CA LYS A 245 12.29 -8.68 -14.83
C LYS A 245 13.43 -8.93 -13.83
N ASP A 246 14.27 -7.92 -13.59
CA ASP A 246 15.49 -8.01 -12.79
C ASP A 246 15.39 -7.42 -11.37
N LEU A 247 14.17 -7.21 -10.86
CA LEU A 247 13.98 -6.73 -9.50
C LEU A 247 14.50 -7.76 -8.49
N ASP A 248 15.59 -7.41 -7.80
CA ASP A 248 16.12 -8.13 -6.65
C ASP A 248 15.09 -8.08 -5.51
N PRO A 249 14.57 -9.22 -5.02
CA PRO A 249 13.60 -9.22 -3.92
C PRO A 249 14.07 -8.50 -2.66
N ARG A 250 15.39 -8.37 -2.46
CA ARG A 250 16.00 -7.69 -1.31
C ARG A 250 15.88 -6.17 -1.35
N THR A 251 15.61 -5.58 -2.52
CA THR A 251 15.34 -4.13 -2.65
C THR A 251 13.86 -3.79 -2.48
N LEU A 252 12.99 -4.81 -2.46
CA LEU A 252 11.56 -4.63 -2.32
C LEU A 252 11.19 -4.51 -0.84
N PRO A 253 10.54 -3.40 -0.42
CA PRO A 253 10.09 -3.28 0.96
C PRO A 253 8.92 -4.22 1.21
N GLU A 254 8.95 -4.91 2.34
CA GLU A 254 7.73 -5.44 2.95
C GLU A 254 6.85 -4.27 3.39
N ALA A 255 5.53 -4.46 3.46
CA ALA A 255 4.64 -3.37 3.79
C ALA A 255 3.38 -3.82 4.54
N PHE A 256 2.91 -2.97 5.44
CA PHE A 256 1.54 -3.07 5.97
C PHE A 256 0.61 -2.24 5.11
N TYR A 257 -0.47 -2.83 4.63
CA TYR A 257 -1.54 -2.12 3.95
C TYR A 257 -2.75 -2.03 4.86
N VAL A 258 -3.27 -0.82 5.06
CA VAL A 258 -4.31 -0.55 6.05
C VAL A 258 -5.54 0.02 5.37
N ALA A 259 -6.68 -0.60 5.63
CA ALA A 259 -7.99 -0.12 5.21
C ALA A 259 -8.69 0.52 6.41
N PHE A 260 -9.32 1.67 6.19
CA PHE A 260 -10.04 2.44 7.19
C PHE A 260 -11.53 2.54 6.84
N ASP A 261 -12.35 2.83 7.86
CA ASP A 261 -13.74 3.23 7.63
C ASP A 261 -13.83 4.55 6.87
N ARG A 262 -12.87 5.45 7.12
CA ARG A 262 -12.67 6.71 6.40
C ARG A 262 -11.18 6.91 6.12
N PRO A 263 -10.76 7.06 4.85
CA PRO A 263 -9.35 7.21 4.51
C PRO A 263 -8.71 8.40 5.23
N PRO A 264 -7.60 8.21 5.97
CA PRO A 264 -6.91 9.30 6.64
C PRO A 264 -6.12 10.17 5.65
N ALA A 265 -5.74 11.37 6.08
CA ALA A 265 -4.80 12.19 5.32
C ALA A 265 -3.39 11.57 5.37
N LYS A 266 -2.72 11.49 4.21
CA LYS A 266 -1.35 10.94 4.11
C LYS A 266 -0.37 11.60 5.07
N ALA A 267 -0.37 12.94 5.12
CA ALA A 267 0.53 13.72 5.97
C ALA A 267 0.36 13.41 7.48
N GLU A 268 -0.86 13.06 7.91
CA GLU A 268 -1.13 12.63 9.28
C GLU A 268 -0.48 11.27 9.55
N MET A 269 -0.65 10.32 8.63
CA MET A 269 -0.04 9.00 8.73
C MET A 269 1.49 9.07 8.68
N GLU A 270 2.06 9.94 7.84
CA GLU A 270 3.51 10.20 7.83
C GLU A 270 4.02 10.79 9.15
N LYS A 271 3.25 11.66 9.81
CA LYS A 271 3.60 12.17 11.15
C LYS A 271 3.60 11.05 12.19
N ILE A 272 2.66 10.11 12.09
CA ILE A 272 2.50 8.99 13.04
C ILE A 272 3.61 7.95 12.85
N PHE A 273 3.79 7.45 11.62
CA PHE A 273 4.69 6.34 11.32
C PHE A 273 6.09 6.79 10.96
N GLY A 274 6.26 8.03 10.53
CA GLY A 274 7.54 8.52 10.05
C GLY A 274 8.63 8.64 11.13
N ARG A 275 8.36 8.30 12.39
CA ARG A 275 9.38 8.22 13.44
C ARG A 275 9.49 6.82 14.04
N VAL A 276 8.71 5.87 13.54
CA VAL A 276 8.76 4.48 14.00
C VAL A 276 9.97 3.81 13.36
N PRO A 277 10.89 3.21 14.14
CA PRO A 277 12.02 2.47 13.60
C PRO A 277 11.56 1.40 12.62
N GLY A 278 12.33 1.20 11.54
CA GLY A 278 12.01 0.23 10.49
C GLY A 278 11.02 0.73 9.42
N VAL A 279 10.36 1.88 9.59
CA VAL A 279 9.48 2.45 8.54
C VAL A 279 10.30 3.24 7.52
N ALA A 280 10.22 2.81 6.26
CA ALA A 280 10.84 3.49 5.12
C ALA A 280 10.01 4.69 4.67
N GLN A 281 8.72 4.48 4.39
CA GLN A 281 7.80 5.51 3.90
C GLN A 281 6.33 5.14 4.12
N VAL A 282 5.46 6.14 4.05
CA VAL A 282 4.02 5.97 3.98
C VAL A 282 3.53 6.41 2.60
N VAL A 283 2.74 5.57 1.94
CA VAL A 283 2.17 5.84 0.62
C VAL A 283 0.65 5.82 0.69
N SER A 284 0.01 6.71 -0.05
CA SER A 284 -1.43 6.60 -0.30
C SER A 284 -1.69 5.54 -1.36
N VAL A 285 -2.72 4.73 -1.15
CA VAL A 285 -3.21 3.78 -2.14
C VAL A 285 -4.44 4.39 -2.78
N SER A 286 -4.32 4.83 -4.02
CA SER A 286 -5.37 5.54 -4.76
C SER A 286 -5.76 4.79 -6.01
#